data_AF-A0AAD3H0Z1-F1
#
_entry.id   AF-A0AAD3H0Z1-F1
#
_cell.length_a   1.000
_cell.length_b   1.000
_cell.length_c   1.000
_cell.angle_alpha   90.00
_cell.angle_beta   90.00
_cell.angle_gamma   90.00
#
_symmetry.space_group_name_H-M   'P 1'
#
loop_
_entity.id
_entity.type
_entity.pdbx_description
1 polymer ?
#
loop_
_entity_poly.entity_id
_entity_poly.type
_entity_poly.pdbx_seq_one_letter_code
_entity_poly.pdbx_strand_id
1 'polypeptide(L)'
;MLRSKRGIQFVYGRYPKSQKIQNKNTASSKQSLPICEPKLLYSPNVVFPSKYGGVQSGACAINEKGVIDSIFPSTNLDDAKNIALQRNLELIDLGEETVLSPGLVDVHVHISELGREWEGYYTATKAAAAGGITTLMGMPLNSIPATTTVDAFQQEIEAAGKSPLYADVGLWGGAVPSNCSSDEVLPILEELLDVGVFGLKAFLVPLPKDAGYETVTPEALHRASILCGQKGKPILVHSELMTQEEQDLQTEKTFHGESLGSFNAHVKCRPAKWEQKAVQVVCDLADVCHMHVVHLSDEGCLDIIEKAKSRLNRTKLLRGNLTVETCPHYLIFDLESLPHGDTRFKCFPPIREKENQRILWRRGLLGTHNDYGSTLIDMIASDHSPCTPDLRLREDRNVRKAWGGLTGLQYQLPATYTSLDSIIKEEHGLEYDEKSRLYMLSKWWSEEPSKLVPGLSRVKGQIEIGSNADLCAWNPHYLNRPCNYSQEHHRWKGDCAYTDMNLKGRVMKTYLRGVEVYDGEKDCFPIEDGGAGSMMICK
;
A
#
# COMPACT_ATOMS: atom_id res chain seq x y z
N MET A 1 -4.98 19.50 -34.47
CA MET A 1 -5.72 18.25 -34.21
C MET A 1 -5.86 18.05 -32.71
N LEU A 2 -7.03 18.39 -32.16
CA LEU A 2 -7.38 18.23 -30.75
C LEU A 2 -7.52 16.74 -30.44
N ARG A 3 -6.55 16.13 -29.74
CA ARG A 3 -6.69 14.79 -29.16
C ARG A 3 -7.72 14.88 -28.04
N SER A 4 -8.82 14.14 -28.15
CA SER A 4 -9.80 13.96 -27.09
C SER A 4 -9.10 13.39 -25.85
N LYS A 5 -9.15 14.11 -24.73
CA LYS A 5 -8.78 13.58 -23.41
C LYS A 5 -9.79 12.47 -23.07
N ARG A 6 -9.44 11.20 -23.30
CA ARG A 6 -10.13 10.08 -22.66
C ARG A 6 -9.79 10.18 -21.17
N GLY A 7 -10.75 10.63 -20.37
CA GLY A 7 -10.62 10.62 -18.92
C GLY A 7 -10.70 9.19 -18.43
N ILE A 8 -9.74 8.77 -17.60
CA ILE A 8 -9.88 7.58 -16.77
C ILE A 8 -11.15 7.79 -15.94
N GLN A 9 -12.17 6.98 -16.17
CA GLN A 9 -13.43 7.06 -15.44
C GLN A 9 -13.41 6.00 -14.35
N PHE A 10 -13.28 6.44 -13.09
CA PHE A 10 -13.52 5.56 -11.94
C PHE A 10 -14.99 5.14 -11.97
N VAL A 11 -15.25 3.90 -12.36
CA VAL A 11 -16.60 3.34 -12.28
C VAL A 11 -16.77 2.80 -10.87
N TYR A 12 -17.27 3.66 -9.97
CA TYR A 12 -17.81 3.25 -8.68
C TYR A 12 -19.07 2.42 -8.95
N GLY A 13 -18.95 1.09 -8.95
CA GLY A 13 -20.10 0.23 -9.21
C GLY A 13 -19.97 -1.17 -8.63
N ARG A 14 -21.02 -1.66 -7.98
CA ARG A 14 -21.31 -3.09 -7.92
C ARG A 14 -21.87 -3.48 -9.29
N TYR A 15 -21.17 -4.34 -10.02
CA TYR A 15 -21.53 -4.67 -11.40
C TYR A 15 -22.92 -5.34 -11.49
N PRO A 16 -23.74 -5.02 -12.51
CA PRO A 16 -24.90 -5.83 -12.85
C PRO A 16 -24.43 -7.15 -13.49
N LYS A 17 -25.13 -8.25 -13.18
CA LYS A 17 -24.91 -9.59 -13.77
C LYS A 17 -24.67 -9.50 -15.28
N SER A 18 -23.63 -10.18 -15.76
CA SER A 18 -23.39 -10.42 -17.18
C SER A 18 -24.66 -10.95 -17.86
N GLN A 19 -25.05 -10.34 -18.98
CA GLN A 19 -26.16 -10.82 -19.79
C GLN A 19 -25.77 -12.16 -20.42
N LYS A 20 -26.11 -13.25 -19.73
CA LYS A 20 -26.52 -14.57 -20.26
C LYS A 20 -26.75 -15.50 -19.08
N ILE A 21 -27.98 -15.51 -18.54
CA ILE A 21 -28.70 -16.67 -18.00
C ILE A 21 -30.15 -16.19 -17.80
N GLN A 22 -31.06 -16.79 -18.57
CA GLN A 22 -32.50 -16.63 -18.38
C GLN A 22 -32.93 -17.30 -17.07
N ASN A 23 -33.85 -16.63 -16.36
CA ASN A 23 -34.75 -17.13 -15.31
C ASN A 23 -34.13 -17.64 -13.99
N LYS A 24 -34.17 -16.78 -12.96
CA LYS A 24 -35.11 -16.91 -11.82
C LYS A 24 -34.97 -15.70 -10.89
N ASN A 25 -36.12 -15.22 -10.40
CA ASN A 25 -36.27 -14.10 -9.49
C ASN A 25 -35.39 -14.23 -8.23
N THR A 26 -34.37 -13.40 -8.13
CA THR A 26 -33.80 -12.96 -6.85
C THR A 26 -33.65 -11.45 -6.94
N ALA A 27 -34.54 -10.71 -6.27
CA ALA A 27 -34.38 -9.28 -6.07
C ALA A 27 -33.13 -9.06 -5.21
N SER A 28 -32.01 -8.76 -5.86
CA SER A 28 -30.80 -8.27 -5.20
C SER A 28 -30.92 -6.75 -5.15
N SER A 29 -31.02 -6.21 -3.94
CA SER A 29 -31.02 -4.78 -3.69
C SER A 29 -29.70 -4.19 -4.21
N LYS A 30 -29.76 -3.26 -5.16
CA LYS A 30 -28.67 -2.32 -5.39
C LYS A 30 -28.58 -1.45 -4.13
N GLN A 31 -27.76 -1.85 -3.17
CA GLN A 31 -27.43 -1.00 -2.04
C GLN A 31 -26.69 0.22 -2.59
N SER A 32 -27.33 1.39 -2.53
CA SER A 32 -26.68 2.66 -2.86
C SER A 32 -25.59 2.93 -1.82
N LEU A 33 -24.44 3.46 -2.26
CA LEU A 33 -23.42 3.93 -1.32
C LEU A 33 -24.04 4.95 -0.34
N PRO A 34 -23.59 4.96 0.93
CA PRO A 34 -24.08 5.91 1.91
C PRO A 34 -23.91 7.36 1.41
N ILE A 35 -24.91 8.19 1.67
CA ILE A 35 -24.91 9.60 1.28
C ILE A 35 -24.03 10.36 2.28
N CYS A 36 -23.16 11.24 1.77
CA CYS A 36 -22.37 12.14 2.62
C CYS A 36 -23.24 13.33 3.02
N GLU A 37 -23.40 13.57 4.32
CA GLU A 37 -23.97 14.82 4.81
C GLU A 37 -22.94 15.96 4.66
N PRO A 38 -23.29 17.12 4.06
CA PRO A 38 -22.35 18.22 3.92
C PRO A 38 -21.82 18.71 5.27
N LYS A 39 -20.50 18.85 5.38
CA LYS A 39 -19.83 19.20 6.64
C LYS A 39 -18.56 20.02 6.41
N LEU A 40 -18.14 20.73 7.45
CA LEU A 40 -16.85 21.40 7.53
C LEU A 40 -16.00 20.67 8.57
N LEU A 41 -14.88 20.08 8.15
CA LEU A 41 -13.91 19.50 9.08
C LEU A 41 -12.85 20.54 9.42
N TYR A 42 -12.60 20.75 10.71
CA TYR A 42 -11.56 21.66 11.21
C TYR A 42 -10.51 20.89 12.03
N SER A 43 -9.26 21.29 11.89
CA SER A 43 -8.16 20.86 12.75
C SER A 43 -7.07 21.94 12.78
N PRO A 44 -6.33 22.10 13.90
CA PRO A 44 -5.14 22.96 13.92
C PRO A 44 -3.96 22.40 13.11
N ASN A 45 -4.04 21.16 12.64
CA ASN A 45 -3.00 20.45 11.91
C ASN A 45 -3.58 19.73 10.68
N VAL A 46 -3.95 20.50 9.65
CA VAL A 46 -4.36 19.95 8.35
C VAL A 46 -3.16 19.83 7.42
N VAL A 47 -2.99 18.67 6.79
CA VAL A 47 -1.93 18.41 5.81
C VAL A 47 -2.40 18.81 4.40
N PHE A 48 -2.26 20.08 4.06
CA PHE A 48 -2.51 20.56 2.69
C PHE A 48 -1.30 20.30 1.77
N PRO A 49 -1.52 20.24 0.44
CA PRO A 49 -0.43 20.32 -0.53
C PRO A 49 0.53 21.49 -0.27
N SER A 50 1.82 21.33 -0.59
CA SER A 50 2.86 22.35 -0.37
C SER A 50 2.53 23.73 -0.95
N LYS A 51 1.83 23.79 -2.09
CA LYS A 51 1.36 25.04 -2.72
C LYS A 51 0.41 25.87 -1.84
N TYR A 52 -0.18 25.24 -0.81
CA TYR A 52 -1.03 25.91 0.18
C TYR A 52 -0.32 26.13 1.52
N GLY A 53 0.97 25.80 1.65
CA GLY A 53 1.76 26.02 2.87
C GLY A 53 1.98 24.77 3.73
N GLY A 54 1.60 23.58 3.27
CA GLY A 54 1.83 22.33 4.01
C GLY A 54 0.98 22.22 5.27
N VAL A 55 1.57 21.69 6.35
CA VAL A 55 0.86 21.42 7.62
C VAL A 55 0.59 22.70 8.40
N GLN A 56 -0.69 23.02 8.60
CA GLN A 56 -1.13 24.23 9.28
C GLN A 56 -2.58 24.11 9.76
N SER A 57 -3.02 25.08 10.56
CA SER A 57 -4.44 25.17 10.95
C SER A 57 -5.31 25.44 9.74
N GLY A 58 -6.45 24.77 9.66
CA GLY A 58 -7.38 25.00 8.57
C GLY A 58 -8.63 24.14 8.62
N ALA A 59 -9.44 24.31 7.59
CA ALA A 59 -10.66 23.52 7.42
C ALA A 59 -10.84 23.06 5.97
N CYS A 60 -11.62 21.99 5.77
CA CYS A 60 -12.08 21.59 4.45
C CYS A 60 -13.59 21.33 4.47
N ALA A 61 -14.30 21.88 3.48
CA ALA A 61 -15.73 21.67 3.31
C ALA A 61 -15.97 20.52 2.34
N ILE A 62 -16.87 19.62 2.73
CA ILE A 62 -17.22 18.42 1.99
C ILE A 62 -18.67 18.56 1.57
N ASN A 63 -18.95 18.35 0.29
CA ASN A 63 -20.31 18.39 -0.25
C ASN A 63 -21.01 17.03 -0.19
N GLU A 64 -22.28 17.02 -0.57
CA GLU A 64 -23.15 15.84 -0.62
C GLU A 64 -22.65 14.70 -1.54
N LYS A 65 -21.71 14.99 -2.45
CA LYS A 65 -21.08 14.00 -3.34
C LYS A 65 -19.84 13.36 -2.71
N GLY A 66 -19.48 13.74 -1.48
CA GLY A 66 -18.28 13.26 -0.81
C GLY A 66 -16.99 13.82 -1.42
N VAL A 67 -17.06 15.01 -2.00
CA VAL A 67 -15.94 15.72 -2.64
C VAL A 67 -15.61 16.97 -1.82
N ILE A 68 -14.31 17.27 -1.71
CA ILE A 68 -13.81 18.50 -1.10
C ILE A 68 -14.15 19.66 -2.05
N ASP A 69 -15.10 20.52 -1.66
CA ASP A 69 -15.58 21.62 -2.50
C ASP A 69 -14.82 22.93 -2.25
N SER A 70 -14.22 23.08 -1.07
CA SER A 70 -13.49 24.26 -0.63
C SER A 70 -12.51 23.88 0.47
N ILE A 71 -11.38 24.59 0.51
CA ILE A 71 -10.38 24.50 1.58
C ILE A 71 -10.12 25.87 2.15
N PHE A 72 -9.80 25.93 3.44
CA PHE A 72 -9.55 27.15 4.19
C PHE A 72 -8.24 27.01 4.98
N PRO A 73 -7.07 27.14 4.32
CA PRO A 73 -5.78 27.18 5.01
C PRO A 73 -5.67 28.39 5.93
N SER A 74 -4.83 28.32 6.96
CA SER A 74 -4.58 29.39 7.94
C SER A 74 -5.85 29.89 8.67
N THR A 75 -6.86 29.02 8.80
CA THR A 75 -8.14 29.33 9.46
C THR A 75 -8.12 28.79 10.88
N ASN A 76 -8.48 29.61 11.88
CA ASN A 76 -8.63 29.14 13.26
C ASN A 76 -10.07 28.64 13.54
N LEU A 77 -10.31 28.13 14.75
CA LEU A 77 -11.61 27.56 15.12
C LEU A 77 -12.77 28.58 15.06
N ASP A 78 -12.55 29.83 15.45
CA ASP A 78 -13.63 30.83 15.43
C ASP A 78 -13.98 31.25 14.01
N ASP A 79 -12.98 31.37 13.13
CA ASP A 79 -13.20 31.55 11.70
C ASP A 79 -13.93 30.34 11.08
N ALA A 80 -13.55 29.12 11.47
CA ALA A 80 -14.24 27.90 11.02
C ALA A 80 -15.71 27.87 11.47
N LYS A 81 -16.03 28.28 12.71
CA LYS A 81 -17.42 28.44 13.18
C LYS A 81 -18.20 29.45 12.32
N ASN A 82 -17.58 30.57 11.99
CA ASN A 82 -18.20 31.59 11.14
C ASN A 82 -18.45 31.06 9.72
N ILE A 83 -17.49 30.35 9.13
CA ILE A 83 -17.64 29.71 7.80
C ILE A 83 -18.77 28.69 7.82
N ALA A 84 -18.80 27.81 8.83
CA ALA A 84 -19.84 26.80 8.98
C ALA A 84 -21.24 27.43 9.09
N LEU A 85 -21.39 28.49 9.90
CA LEU A 85 -22.64 29.23 10.03
C LEU A 85 -23.07 29.89 8.72
N GLN A 86 -22.14 30.58 8.03
CA GLN A 86 -22.42 31.25 6.77
C GLN A 86 -22.81 30.29 5.65
N ARG A 87 -22.21 29.09 5.63
CA ARG A 87 -22.48 28.05 4.62
C ARG A 87 -23.57 27.06 5.04
N ASN A 88 -24.13 27.19 6.24
CA ASN A 88 -25.08 26.24 6.83
C ASN A 88 -24.56 24.78 6.79
N LEU A 89 -23.32 24.60 7.25
CA LEU A 89 -22.65 23.29 7.34
C LEU A 89 -22.52 22.88 8.81
N GLU A 90 -22.58 21.57 9.07
CA GLU A 90 -22.14 21.03 10.36
C GLU A 90 -20.63 21.22 10.51
N LEU A 91 -20.19 21.86 11.61
CA LEU A 91 -18.78 21.94 11.97
C LEU A 91 -18.40 20.71 12.80
N ILE A 92 -17.42 19.95 12.31
CA ILE A 92 -16.75 18.90 13.08
C ILE A 92 -15.37 19.42 13.47
N ASP A 93 -15.23 19.79 14.74
CA ASP A 93 -13.93 20.08 15.35
C ASP A 93 -13.26 18.76 15.73
N LEU A 94 -12.11 18.47 15.13
CA LEU A 94 -11.36 17.24 15.37
C LEU A 94 -10.49 17.30 16.64
N GLY A 95 -10.41 18.45 17.31
CA GLY A 95 -9.65 18.65 18.54
C GLY A 95 -8.19 19.05 18.30
N GLU A 96 -7.55 19.56 19.37
CA GLU A 96 -6.27 20.26 19.27
C GLU A 96 -5.08 19.38 18.86
N GLU A 97 -5.10 18.11 19.25
CA GLU A 97 -4.02 17.16 18.99
C GLU A 97 -4.22 16.36 17.69
N THR A 98 -5.33 16.55 16.99
CA THR A 98 -5.67 15.72 15.84
C THR A 98 -5.11 16.31 14.56
N VAL A 99 -4.38 15.50 13.81
CA VAL A 99 -3.90 15.79 12.44
C VAL A 99 -4.94 15.30 11.45
N LEU A 100 -5.38 16.17 10.55
CA LEU A 100 -6.21 15.81 9.40
C LEU A 100 -5.34 15.66 8.15
N SER A 101 -5.15 14.44 7.67
CA SER A 101 -4.39 14.13 6.46
C SER A 101 -5.30 13.55 5.36
N PRO A 102 -4.82 13.48 4.11
CA PRO A 102 -5.42 12.57 3.13
C PRO A 102 -5.51 11.15 3.71
N GLY A 103 -6.54 10.43 3.32
CA GLY A 103 -6.65 9.00 3.60
C GLY A 103 -5.50 8.25 2.93
N LEU A 104 -4.94 7.28 3.65
CA LEU A 104 -3.76 6.57 3.19
C LEU A 104 -4.12 5.67 1.98
N VAL A 105 -3.15 5.46 1.11
CA VAL A 105 -3.23 4.65 -0.10
C VAL A 105 -2.16 3.57 -0.01
N ASP A 106 -2.58 2.33 0.22
CA ASP A 106 -1.68 1.19 0.31
C ASP A 106 -1.66 0.43 -1.02
N VAL A 107 -0.55 0.52 -1.74
CA VAL A 107 -0.39 -0.05 -3.08
C VAL A 107 0.05 -1.52 -3.08
N HIS A 108 0.29 -2.12 -1.91
CA HIS A 108 0.83 -3.46 -1.79
C HIS A 108 0.15 -4.26 -0.69
N VAL A 109 -0.97 -4.90 -1.03
CA VAL A 109 -1.70 -5.78 -0.11
C VAL A 109 -2.06 -7.11 -0.78
N HIS A 110 -1.99 -8.20 -0.02
CA HIS A 110 -2.40 -9.53 -0.46
C HIS A 110 -3.75 -9.85 0.19
N ILE A 111 -4.81 -9.74 -0.61
CA ILE A 111 -6.17 -10.10 -0.22
C ILE A 111 -6.48 -11.44 -0.91
N SER A 112 -7.10 -12.36 -0.19
CA SER A 112 -7.28 -13.75 -0.62
C SER A 112 -8.69 -14.23 -0.27
N GLU A 113 -9.66 -13.77 -1.05
CA GLU A 113 -11.06 -14.17 -0.94
C GLU A 113 -11.36 -15.42 -1.79
N LEU A 114 -10.73 -15.53 -2.96
CA LEU A 114 -10.99 -16.63 -3.90
C LEU A 114 -10.17 -17.87 -3.57
N GLY A 115 -10.85 -18.98 -3.34
CA GLY A 115 -10.24 -20.32 -3.26
C GLY A 115 -9.36 -20.56 -2.02
N ARG A 116 -9.31 -19.61 -1.07
CA ARG A 116 -8.61 -19.76 0.21
C ARG A 116 -9.40 -19.12 1.34
N GLU A 117 -9.30 -19.73 2.52
CA GLU A 117 -9.84 -19.18 3.77
C GLU A 117 -8.82 -18.25 4.44
N TRP A 118 -8.25 -17.30 3.70
CA TRP A 118 -7.26 -16.35 4.21
C TRP A 118 -7.93 -14.98 4.47
N GLU A 119 -7.15 -13.90 4.65
CA GLU A 119 -7.70 -12.55 4.81
C GLU A 119 -8.46 -12.12 3.55
N GLY A 120 -9.79 -11.98 3.68
CA GLY A 120 -10.67 -11.57 2.60
C GLY A 120 -10.91 -10.06 2.58
N TYR A 121 -11.74 -9.61 1.64
CA TYR A 121 -12.00 -8.17 1.45
C TYR A 121 -12.63 -7.50 2.66
N TYR A 122 -13.53 -8.20 3.36
CA TYR A 122 -14.23 -7.64 4.51
C TYR A 122 -13.27 -7.30 5.65
N THR A 123 -12.44 -8.26 6.08
CA THR A 123 -11.50 -8.04 7.20
C THR A 123 -10.35 -7.13 6.80
N ALA A 124 -9.80 -7.29 5.58
CA ALA A 124 -8.74 -6.42 5.08
C ALA A 124 -9.18 -4.95 5.02
N THR A 125 -10.35 -4.66 4.44
CA THR A 125 -10.80 -3.26 4.33
C THR A 125 -11.21 -2.67 5.69
N LYS A 126 -11.71 -3.48 6.63
CA LYS A 126 -11.94 -3.04 8.02
C LYS A 126 -10.64 -2.70 8.73
N ALA A 127 -9.64 -3.57 8.66
CA ALA A 127 -8.33 -3.32 9.25
C ALA A 127 -7.64 -2.10 8.61
N ALA A 128 -7.80 -1.92 7.30
CA ALA A 128 -7.35 -0.74 6.58
C ALA A 128 -8.01 0.55 7.10
N ALA A 129 -9.35 0.57 7.20
CA ALA A 129 -10.07 1.73 7.71
C ALA A 129 -9.69 2.07 9.17
N ALA A 130 -9.50 1.07 10.03
CA ALA A 130 -9.00 1.28 11.39
C ALA A 130 -7.56 1.84 11.42
N GLY A 131 -6.77 1.58 10.38
CA GLY A 131 -5.42 2.11 10.17
C GLY A 131 -5.35 3.42 9.38
N GLY A 132 -6.48 4.06 9.07
CA GLY A 132 -6.53 5.32 8.30
C GLY A 132 -6.39 5.15 6.78
N ILE A 133 -6.32 3.90 6.32
CA ILE A 133 -6.18 3.55 4.91
C ILE A 133 -7.56 3.54 4.25
N THR A 134 -7.70 4.34 3.20
CA THR A 134 -8.95 4.53 2.46
C THR A 134 -8.92 3.88 1.08
N THR A 135 -7.73 3.44 0.65
CA THR A 135 -7.54 2.83 -0.67
C THR A 135 -6.51 1.71 -0.60
N LEU A 136 -6.86 0.55 -1.14
CA LEU A 136 -6.03 -0.65 -1.22
C LEU A 136 -5.80 -1.06 -2.67
N MET A 137 -4.61 -1.55 -2.99
CA MET A 137 -4.33 -2.21 -4.27
C MET A 137 -3.96 -3.67 -4.04
N GLY A 138 -4.88 -4.57 -4.39
CA GLY A 138 -4.71 -6.02 -4.26
C GLY A 138 -3.68 -6.58 -5.25
N MET A 139 -2.74 -7.34 -4.73
CA MET A 139 -1.77 -8.11 -5.52
C MET A 139 -2.43 -9.35 -6.15
N PRO A 140 -1.97 -9.81 -7.33
CA PRO A 140 -2.67 -10.81 -8.13
C PRO A 140 -2.33 -12.26 -7.74
N LEU A 141 -1.96 -12.54 -6.49
CA LEU A 141 -1.55 -13.87 -6.02
C LEU A 141 -2.28 -14.25 -4.73
N ASN A 142 -2.07 -15.49 -4.29
CA ASN A 142 -2.76 -16.17 -3.18
C ASN A 142 -4.24 -16.47 -3.43
N SER A 143 -4.97 -15.62 -4.17
CA SER A 143 -6.25 -16.02 -4.77
C SER A 143 -6.08 -17.21 -5.73
N ILE A 144 -7.05 -18.12 -5.75
CA ILE A 144 -7.13 -19.24 -6.70
C ILE A 144 -8.45 -19.13 -7.47
N PRO A 145 -8.43 -18.81 -8.78
CA PRO A 145 -7.24 -18.49 -9.59
C PRO A 145 -6.63 -17.11 -9.26
N ALA A 146 -5.33 -16.97 -9.53
CA ALA A 146 -4.62 -15.69 -9.52
C ALA A 146 -5.10 -14.77 -10.65
N THR A 147 -5.04 -13.44 -10.45
CA THR A 147 -5.53 -12.42 -11.42
C THR A 147 -4.57 -12.24 -12.61
N THR A 148 -4.39 -13.30 -13.40
CA THR A 148 -3.47 -13.36 -14.57
C THR A 148 -4.21 -13.42 -15.91
N THR A 149 -5.54 -13.53 -15.88
CA THR A 149 -6.43 -13.56 -17.04
C THR A 149 -7.66 -12.67 -16.81
N VAL A 150 -8.36 -12.32 -17.89
CA VAL A 150 -9.62 -11.57 -17.82
C VAL A 150 -10.68 -12.27 -16.97
N ASP A 151 -10.81 -13.59 -17.10
CA ASP A 151 -11.77 -14.38 -16.34
C ASP A 151 -11.46 -14.40 -14.85
N ALA A 152 -10.18 -14.50 -14.47
CA ALA A 152 -9.77 -14.42 -13.07
C ALA A 152 -10.02 -13.02 -12.49
N PHE A 153 -9.72 -11.96 -13.24
CA PHE A 153 -10.07 -10.59 -12.86
C PHE A 153 -11.57 -10.42 -12.61
N GLN A 154 -12.43 -10.93 -13.49
CA GLN A 154 -13.89 -10.85 -13.32
C GLN A 154 -14.37 -11.61 -12.09
N GLN A 155 -13.81 -12.79 -11.82
CA GLN A 155 -14.13 -13.56 -10.60
C GLN A 155 -13.74 -12.78 -9.33
N GLU A 156 -12.58 -12.13 -9.34
CA GLU A 156 -12.07 -11.36 -8.20
C GLU A 156 -12.96 -10.12 -7.94
N ILE A 157 -13.36 -9.40 -9.00
CA ILE A 157 -14.34 -8.31 -8.90
C ILE A 157 -15.69 -8.80 -8.36
N GLU A 158 -16.17 -9.96 -8.81
CA GLU A 158 -17.43 -10.53 -8.31
C GLU A 158 -17.34 -10.93 -6.83
N ALA A 159 -16.22 -11.54 -6.42
CA ALA A 159 -15.96 -11.91 -5.04
C ALA A 159 -15.94 -10.69 -4.12
N ALA A 160 -15.17 -9.65 -4.49
CA ALA A 160 -15.14 -8.40 -3.75
C ALA A 160 -16.51 -7.72 -3.67
N GLY A 161 -17.30 -7.80 -4.75
CA GLY A 161 -18.66 -7.26 -4.82
C GLY A 161 -19.68 -7.91 -3.88
N LYS A 162 -19.36 -9.09 -3.30
CA LYS A 162 -20.17 -9.79 -2.30
C LYS A 162 -19.86 -9.34 -0.86
N SER A 163 -18.77 -8.61 -0.65
CA SER A 163 -18.32 -8.17 0.66
C SER A 163 -18.64 -6.69 0.91
N PRO A 164 -19.08 -6.31 2.13
CA PRO A 164 -19.03 -4.92 2.57
C PRO A 164 -17.58 -4.41 2.56
N LEU A 165 -17.33 -3.29 1.91
CA LEU A 165 -15.99 -2.71 1.80
C LEU A 165 -15.90 -1.42 2.62
N TYR A 166 -14.84 -1.27 3.41
CA TYR A 166 -14.59 -0.07 4.23
C TYR A 166 -13.49 0.85 3.68
N ALA A 167 -12.88 0.44 2.57
CA ALA A 167 -11.93 1.18 1.76
C ALA A 167 -12.23 0.93 0.28
N ASP A 168 -11.77 1.81 -0.61
CA ASP A 168 -11.77 1.49 -2.04
C ASP A 168 -10.67 0.50 -2.37
N VAL A 169 -10.92 -0.36 -3.36
CA VAL A 169 -10.00 -1.44 -3.71
C VAL A 169 -9.77 -1.48 -5.21
N GLY A 170 -8.52 -1.38 -5.65
CA GLY A 170 -8.09 -1.65 -7.01
C GLY A 170 -7.32 -2.96 -7.09
N LEU A 171 -7.12 -3.47 -8.30
CA LEU A 171 -6.37 -4.72 -8.53
C LEU A 171 -5.20 -4.49 -9.49
N TRP A 172 -4.05 -5.05 -9.13
CA TRP A 172 -2.97 -5.31 -10.07
C TRP A 172 -3.26 -6.60 -10.84
N GLY A 173 -2.81 -6.68 -12.09
CA GLY A 173 -2.80 -7.92 -12.87
C GLY A 173 -1.48 -8.66 -12.71
N GLY A 174 -1.44 -9.95 -13.01
CA GLY A 174 -0.22 -10.74 -12.93
C GLY A 174 0.48 -10.90 -14.29
N ALA A 175 1.78 -10.62 -14.35
CA ALA A 175 2.66 -11.11 -15.41
C ALA A 175 3.20 -12.50 -15.04
N VAL A 176 2.93 -13.49 -15.87
CA VAL A 176 3.31 -14.90 -15.68
C VAL A 176 3.75 -15.51 -17.02
N PRO A 177 4.53 -16.61 -17.03
CA PRO A 177 5.00 -17.21 -18.28
C PRO A 177 3.89 -17.48 -19.30
N SER A 178 2.70 -17.89 -18.85
CA SER A 178 1.55 -18.17 -19.70
C SER A 178 0.94 -16.94 -20.40
N ASN A 179 1.36 -15.71 -20.07
CA ASN A 179 0.90 -14.49 -20.73
C ASN A 179 2.02 -13.56 -21.23
N CYS A 180 3.29 -13.84 -20.93
CA CYS A 180 4.41 -12.99 -21.38
C CYS A 180 5.69 -13.72 -21.83
N SER A 181 5.71 -15.05 -21.88
CA SER A 181 6.91 -15.81 -22.28
C SER A 181 7.26 -15.73 -23.77
N SER A 182 6.29 -15.45 -24.64
CA SER A 182 6.46 -15.38 -26.09
C SER A 182 5.42 -14.47 -26.73
N ASP A 183 5.65 -14.07 -27.98
CA ASP A 183 4.74 -13.19 -28.72
C ASP A 183 3.36 -13.84 -28.97
N GLU A 184 3.29 -15.18 -28.97
CA GLU A 184 2.04 -15.93 -29.16
C GLU A 184 1.06 -15.75 -27.99
N VAL A 185 1.58 -15.62 -26.77
CA VAL A 185 0.76 -15.49 -25.55
C VAL A 185 0.52 -14.05 -25.09
N LEU A 186 1.25 -13.08 -25.66
CA LEU A 186 1.09 -11.65 -25.34
C LEU A 186 -0.34 -11.11 -25.49
N PRO A 187 -1.19 -11.57 -26.44
CA PRO A 187 -2.58 -11.11 -26.50
C PRO A 187 -3.36 -11.31 -25.19
N ILE A 188 -3.06 -12.37 -24.41
CA ILE A 188 -3.71 -12.63 -23.11
C ILE A 188 -3.38 -11.50 -22.11
N LEU A 189 -2.11 -11.07 -22.09
CA LEU A 189 -1.68 -9.97 -21.22
C LEU A 189 -2.27 -8.63 -21.68
N GLU A 190 -2.38 -8.41 -22.99
CA GLU A 190 -3.02 -7.20 -23.53
C GLU A 190 -4.48 -7.10 -23.14
N GLU A 191 -5.25 -8.18 -23.27
CA GLU A 191 -6.65 -8.23 -22.83
C GLU A 191 -6.80 -7.98 -21.33
N LEU A 192 -5.88 -8.52 -20.50
CA LEU A 192 -5.87 -8.25 -19.07
C LEU A 192 -5.60 -6.77 -18.76
N LEU A 193 -4.66 -6.14 -19.47
CA LEU A 193 -4.38 -4.70 -19.32
C LEU A 193 -5.59 -3.86 -19.75
N ASP A 194 -6.37 -4.29 -20.73
CA ASP A 194 -7.53 -3.56 -21.25
C ASP A 194 -8.81 -3.76 -20.42
N VAL A 195 -8.98 -4.89 -19.71
CA VAL A 195 -10.20 -5.13 -18.89
C VAL A 195 -10.29 -4.24 -17.65
N GLY A 196 -9.14 -3.79 -17.14
CA GLY A 196 -9.08 -2.69 -16.19
C GLY A 196 -8.27 -2.91 -14.90
N VAL A 197 -7.29 -3.81 -14.92
CA VAL A 197 -6.22 -3.80 -13.89
C VAL A 197 -5.42 -2.50 -13.96
N PHE A 198 -4.85 -2.03 -12.86
CA PHE A 198 -4.13 -0.74 -12.83
C PHE A 198 -2.68 -0.83 -13.35
N GLY A 199 -2.15 -2.04 -13.50
CA GLY A 199 -0.76 -2.34 -13.85
C GLY A 199 -0.49 -3.81 -13.60
N LEU A 200 0.79 -4.19 -13.63
CA LEU A 200 1.19 -5.59 -13.44
C LEU A 200 2.05 -5.77 -12.19
N LYS A 201 1.95 -6.94 -11.57
CA LYS A 201 2.93 -7.48 -10.63
C LYS A 201 3.73 -8.59 -11.33
N ALA A 202 5.03 -8.64 -11.07
CA ALA A 202 5.92 -9.71 -11.49
C ALA A 202 6.80 -10.17 -10.32
N PHE A 203 7.26 -11.42 -10.40
CA PHE A 203 8.25 -12.01 -9.51
C PHE A 203 9.41 -12.51 -10.36
N LEU A 204 10.64 -12.17 -9.96
CA LEU A 204 11.88 -12.72 -10.55
C LEU A 204 12.47 -13.86 -9.69
N VAL A 205 11.75 -14.25 -8.64
CA VAL A 205 12.10 -15.26 -7.64
C VAL A 205 11.17 -16.46 -7.76
N PRO A 206 11.64 -17.70 -7.55
CA PRO A 206 10.76 -18.84 -7.33
C PRO A 206 9.83 -18.62 -6.13
N LEU A 207 8.56 -18.97 -6.31
CA LEU A 207 7.52 -18.88 -5.29
C LEU A 207 7.22 -20.27 -4.72
N PRO A 208 6.71 -20.37 -3.48
CA PRO A 208 6.13 -21.63 -3.00
C PRO A 208 5.11 -22.16 -4.00
N LYS A 209 5.09 -23.48 -4.24
CA LYS A 209 4.12 -24.11 -5.17
C LYS A 209 2.68 -23.72 -4.83
N ASP A 210 2.38 -23.64 -3.54
CA ASP A 210 1.08 -23.26 -3.02
C ASP A 210 0.87 -21.74 -3.02
N ALA A 211 1.62 -20.92 -3.76
CA ALA A 211 1.33 -19.49 -3.93
C ALA A 211 0.28 -19.24 -5.04
N GLY A 212 0.05 -20.22 -5.92
CA GLY A 212 -0.87 -20.07 -7.06
C GLY A 212 -0.38 -19.07 -8.12
N TYR A 213 0.92 -18.79 -8.16
CA TYR A 213 1.54 -17.78 -9.03
C TYR A 213 2.92 -18.27 -9.52
N GLU A 214 3.34 -17.83 -10.70
CA GLU A 214 4.58 -18.26 -11.36
C GLU A 214 5.58 -17.11 -11.56
N THR A 215 6.87 -17.44 -11.49
CA THR A 215 7.97 -16.49 -11.73
C THR A 215 8.21 -16.25 -13.22
N VAL A 216 8.68 -15.07 -13.59
CA VAL A 216 9.02 -14.71 -14.98
C VAL A 216 10.53 -14.53 -15.14
N THR A 217 11.03 -14.76 -16.35
CA THR A 217 12.44 -14.44 -16.69
C THR A 217 12.59 -12.94 -16.99
N PRO A 218 13.82 -12.38 -16.92
CA PRO A 218 14.08 -11.02 -17.38
C PRO A 218 13.61 -10.73 -18.80
N GLU A 219 13.71 -11.70 -19.71
CA GLU A 219 13.24 -11.57 -21.10
C GLU A 219 11.71 -11.46 -21.18
N ALA A 220 10.99 -12.28 -20.41
CA ALA A 220 9.53 -12.22 -20.32
C ALA A 220 9.06 -10.90 -19.67
N LEU A 221 9.77 -10.43 -18.64
CA LEU A 221 9.54 -9.12 -18.02
C LEU A 221 9.74 -7.96 -19.02
N HIS A 222 10.78 -8.04 -19.86
CA HIS A 222 11.00 -7.05 -20.92
C HIS A 222 9.87 -7.04 -21.96
N ARG A 223 9.34 -8.20 -22.36
CA ARG A 223 8.17 -8.23 -23.26
C ARG A 223 6.94 -7.56 -22.62
N ALA A 224 6.67 -7.87 -21.36
CA ALA A 224 5.59 -7.24 -20.61
C ALA A 224 5.79 -5.71 -20.47
N SER A 225 7.02 -5.24 -20.25
CA SER A 225 7.34 -3.82 -20.09
C SER A 225 7.06 -3.01 -21.36
N ILE A 226 7.31 -3.56 -22.54
CA ILE A 226 6.97 -2.91 -23.81
C ILE A 226 5.48 -2.61 -23.90
N LEU A 227 4.63 -3.60 -23.59
CA LEU A 227 3.17 -3.47 -23.65
C LEU A 227 2.65 -2.50 -22.58
N CYS A 228 3.13 -2.62 -21.35
CA CYS A 228 2.82 -1.69 -20.26
C CYS A 228 3.21 -0.24 -20.59
N GLY A 229 4.38 -0.03 -21.19
CA GLY A 229 4.83 1.29 -21.64
C GLY A 229 3.94 1.89 -22.72
N GLN A 230 3.36 1.06 -23.61
CA GLN A 230 2.39 1.51 -24.61
C GLN A 230 1.04 1.89 -23.99
N LYS A 231 0.58 1.13 -22.98
CA LYS A 231 -0.70 1.35 -22.28
C LYS A 231 -0.60 2.38 -21.15
N GLY A 232 0.61 2.83 -20.80
CA GLY A 232 0.84 3.78 -19.71
C GLY A 232 0.55 3.20 -18.33
N LYS A 233 0.82 1.90 -18.13
CA LYS A 233 0.60 1.18 -16.87
C LYS A 233 1.94 0.73 -16.27
N PRO A 234 2.12 0.78 -14.94
CA PRO A 234 3.37 0.38 -14.31
C PRO A 234 3.52 -1.13 -14.18
N ILE A 235 4.76 -1.58 -13.94
CA ILE A 235 5.06 -2.95 -13.49
C ILE A 235 5.76 -2.90 -12.14
N LEU A 236 5.15 -3.56 -11.15
CA LEU A 236 5.64 -3.76 -9.79
C LEU A 236 6.41 -5.08 -9.74
N VAL A 237 7.64 -5.10 -9.21
CA VAL A 237 8.50 -6.28 -9.29
C VAL A 237 9.04 -6.67 -7.93
N HIS A 238 8.68 -7.88 -7.46
CA HIS A 238 9.40 -8.50 -6.36
C HIS A 238 10.79 -8.85 -6.87
N SER A 239 11.77 -8.12 -6.35
CA SER A 239 13.10 -8.04 -6.93
C SER A 239 14.08 -8.88 -6.15
N GLU A 240 14.01 -10.21 -6.27
CA GLU A 240 15.13 -11.11 -5.95
C GLU A 240 15.35 -12.05 -7.14
N LEU A 241 16.60 -12.37 -7.50
CA LEU A 241 16.93 -13.16 -8.69
C LEU A 241 17.87 -14.33 -8.37
N MET A 242 17.32 -15.54 -8.43
CA MET A 242 17.99 -16.83 -8.27
C MET A 242 17.13 -17.94 -8.86
N THR A 243 17.72 -19.12 -9.08
CA THR A 243 16.99 -20.34 -9.44
C THR A 243 16.46 -21.07 -8.20
N GLN A 244 15.50 -21.99 -8.40
CA GLN A 244 14.99 -22.83 -7.30
C GLN A 244 16.11 -23.67 -6.67
N GLU A 245 17.01 -24.21 -7.50
CA GLU A 245 18.15 -25.00 -7.03
C GLU A 245 19.10 -24.17 -6.15
N GLU A 246 19.44 -22.95 -6.58
CA GLU A 246 20.26 -22.03 -5.77
C GLU A 246 19.58 -21.68 -4.44
N GLN A 247 18.26 -21.49 -4.44
CA GLN A 247 17.49 -21.19 -3.24
C GLN A 247 17.47 -22.37 -2.26
N ASP A 248 17.23 -23.59 -2.75
CA ASP A 248 17.18 -24.80 -1.93
C ASP A 248 18.55 -25.11 -1.33
N LEU A 249 19.61 -25.07 -2.15
CA LEU A 249 20.99 -25.28 -1.70
C LEU A 249 21.40 -24.26 -0.64
N GLN A 250 21.09 -22.98 -0.87
CA GLN A 250 21.44 -21.92 0.08
C GLN A 250 20.64 -22.07 1.39
N THR A 251 19.37 -22.46 1.33
CA THR A 251 18.54 -22.72 2.51
C THR A 251 19.06 -23.90 3.33
N GLU A 252 19.39 -25.02 2.68
CA GLU A 252 19.98 -26.16 3.40
C GLU A 252 21.31 -25.79 4.04
N LYS A 253 22.17 -25.08 3.30
CA LYS A 253 23.48 -24.64 3.79
C LYS A 253 23.36 -23.75 5.02
N THR A 254 22.43 -22.80 5.04
CA THR A 254 22.36 -21.81 6.14
C THR A 254 21.61 -22.30 7.35
N PHE A 255 20.72 -23.29 7.21
CA PHE A 255 20.08 -23.95 8.33
C PHE A 255 20.83 -25.21 8.82
N HIS A 256 21.89 -25.64 8.12
CA HIS A 256 22.69 -26.78 8.54
C HIS A 256 23.42 -26.49 9.86
N GLY A 257 23.03 -27.20 10.92
CA GLY A 257 23.59 -27.01 12.27
C GLY A 257 23.05 -25.79 13.01
N GLU A 258 22.10 -25.05 12.41
CA GLU A 258 21.43 -23.90 13.00
C GLU A 258 20.03 -24.29 13.51
N SER A 259 19.50 -23.51 14.46
CA SER A 259 18.12 -23.69 14.92
C SER A 259 17.12 -23.33 13.81
N LEU A 260 16.02 -24.09 13.71
CA LEU A 260 14.92 -23.79 12.78
C LEU A 260 14.25 -22.43 13.03
N GLY A 261 14.42 -21.85 14.21
CA GLY A 261 13.95 -20.51 14.58
C GLY A 261 14.96 -19.38 14.32
N SER A 262 16.11 -19.66 13.71
CA SER A 262 17.20 -18.70 13.52
C SER A 262 16.89 -17.69 12.40
N PHE A 263 16.67 -16.42 12.77
CA PHE A 263 16.57 -15.34 11.81
C PHE A 263 17.91 -15.05 11.11
N ASN A 264 19.04 -15.26 11.77
CA ASN A 264 20.36 -15.19 11.13
C ASN A 264 20.48 -16.19 9.97
N ALA A 265 20.00 -17.42 10.15
CA ALA A 265 19.96 -18.43 9.08
C ALA A 265 18.98 -18.04 7.96
N HIS A 266 17.84 -17.41 8.31
CA HIS A 266 16.85 -16.87 7.37
C HIS A 266 17.42 -15.74 6.49
N VAL A 267 18.08 -14.73 7.08
CA VAL A 267 18.71 -13.65 6.30
C VAL A 267 19.79 -14.23 5.37
N LYS A 268 20.62 -15.14 5.88
CA LYS A 268 21.67 -15.78 5.08
C LYS A 268 21.10 -16.67 3.96
N CYS A 269 19.91 -17.24 4.12
CA CYS A 269 19.32 -18.07 3.06
C CYS A 269 18.90 -17.25 1.84
N ARG A 270 18.74 -15.93 2.00
CA ARG A 270 18.38 -14.96 0.95
C ARG A 270 19.34 -13.76 0.94
N PRO A 271 20.58 -13.96 0.49
CA PRO A 271 21.61 -12.92 0.54
C PRO A 271 21.25 -11.68 -0.31
N ALA A 272 21.65 -10.50 0.16
CA ALA A 272 21.45 -9.19 -0.48
C ALA A 272 21.74 -9.16 -2.00
N LYS A 273 22.79 -9.87 -2.45
CA LYS A 273 23.17 -9.98 -3.86
C LYS A 273 22.03 -10.42 -4.78
N TRP A 274 21.06 -11.19 -4.29
CA TRP A 274 19.91 -11.62 -5.09
C TRP A 274 18.95 -10.47 -5.34
N GLU A 275 18.75 -9.61 -4.35
CA GLU A 275 17.93 -8.41 -4.46
C GLU A 275 18.59 -7.40 -5.40
N GLN A 276 19.87 -7.12 -5.19
CA GLN A 276 20.66 -6.19 -6.01
C GLN A 276 20.67 -6.56 -7.51
N LYS A 277 20.83 -7.86 -7.83
CA LYS A 277 20.77 -8.34 -9.22
C LYS A 277 19.40 -8.09 -9.87
N ALA A 278 18.32 -8.34 -9.13
CA ALA A 278 16.97 -8.15 -9.65
C ALA A 278 16.63 -6.66 -9.79
N VAL A 279 17.02 -5.82 -8.83
CA VAL A 279 16.85 -4.37 -8.89
C VAL A 279 17.59 -3.79 -10.10
N GLN A 280 18.76 -4.31 -10.45
CA GLN A 280 19.46 -3.92 -11.68
C GLN A 280 18.60 -4.20 -12.93
N VAL A 281 17.99 -5.39 -13.05
CA VAL A 281 17.08 -5.73 -14.16
C VAL A 281 15.91 -4.75 -14.23
N VAL A 282 15.30 -4.43 -13.09
CA VAL A 282 14.18 -3.47 -13.01
C VAL A 282 14.62 -2.07 -13.44
N CYS A 283 15.79 -1.62 -13.00
CA CYS A 283 16.36 -0.33 -13.35
C CYS A 283 16.70 -0.21 -14.85
N ASP A 284 17.15 -1.30 -15.47
CA ASP A 284 17.48 -1.34 -16.90
C ASP A 284 16.22 -1.25 -17.77
N LEU A 285 15.08 -1.78 -17.29
CA LEU A 285 13.79 -1.70 -17.99
C LEU A 285 13.01 -0.40 -17.72
N ALA A 286 13.47 0.44 -16.78
CA ALA A 286 12.78 1.67 -16.41
C ALA A 286 12.75 2.74 -17.52
N ASP A 287 13.56 2.61 -18.58
CA ASP A 287 13.46 3.46 -19.78
C ASP A 287 12.28 3.06 -20.69
N VAL A 288 11.81 1.81 -20.59
CA VAL A 288 10.78 1.22 -21.47
C VAL A 288 9.37 1.51 -20.96
N CYS A 289 9.15 1.31 -19.65
CA CYS A 289 7.90 1.65 -18.98
C CYS A 289 8.16 2.18 -17.56
N HIS A 290 7.09 2.58 -16.86
CA HIS A 290 7.17 2.87 -15.44
C HIS A 290 7.41 1.55 -14.69
N MET A 291 8.63 1.37 -14.16
CA MET A 291 9.00 0.25 -13.32
C MET A 291 8.92 0.64 -11.84
N HIS A 292 8.47 -0.28 -11.00
CA HIS A 292 8.34 -0.09 -9.56
C HIS A 292 9.00 -1.23 -8.79
N VAL A 293 10.02 -0.89 -8.01
CA VAL A 293 10.65 -1.84 -7.08
C VAL A 293 9.79 -1.90 -5.83
N VAL A 294 9.19 -3.07 -5.57
CA VAL A 294 8.39 -3.28 -4.36
C VAL A 294 9.27 -3.61 -3.15
N HIS A 295 8.76 -3.28 -1.95
CA HIS A 295 9.27 -3.71 -0.63
C HIS A 295 10.80 -3.80 -0.54
N LEU A 296 11.52 -2.75 -0.96
CA LEU A 296 12.99 -2.71 -0.96
C LEU A 296 13.50 -2.89 0.48
N SER A 297 14.35 -3.90 0.69
CA SER A 297 14.92 -4.21 2.00
C SER A 297 16.42 -4.02 2.08
N ASP A 298 17.16 -4.11 0.98
CA ASP A 298 18.63 -3.99 0.96
C ASP A 298 19.12 -2.58 0.62
N GLU A 299 19.94 -2.01 1.51
CA GLU A 299 20.55 -0.68 1.32
C GLU A 299 21.53 -0.63 0.14
N GLY A 300 22.19 -1.75 -0.18
CA GLY A 300 23.10 -1.86 -1.33
C GLY A 300 22.42 -1.64 -2.69
N CYS A 301 21.09 -1.71 -2.75
CA CYS A 301 20.33 -1.38 -3.96
C CYS A 301 20.22 0.13 -4.21
N LEU A 302 20.43 0.98 -3.20
CA LEU A 302 20.25 2.43 -3.31
C LEU A 302 21.19 3.06 -4.35
N ASP A 303 22.44 2.57 -4.46
CA ASP A 303 23.40 3.04 -5.48
C ASP A 303 22.94 2.71 -6.91
N ILE A 304 22.29 1.56 -7.09
CA ILE A 304 21.75 1.13 -8.39
C ILE A 304 20.58 2.04 -8.77
N ILE A 305 19.68 2.27 -7.81
CA ILE A 305 18.50 3.13 -7.97
C ILE A 305 18.91 4.58 -8.27
N GLU A 306 19.89 5.12 -7.54
CA GLU A 306 20.40 6.49 -7.73
C GLU A 306 20.92 6.70 -9.16
N LYS A 307 21.73 5.75 -9.67
CA LYS A 307 22.24 5.77 -11.05
C LYS A 307 21.09 5.71 -12.06
N ALA A 308 20.10 4.85 -11.83
CA ALA A 308 18.96 4.69 -12.73
C ALA A 308 18.07 5.94 -12.76
N LYS A 309 17.71 6.50 -11.60
CA LYS A 309 16.95 7.75 -11.49
C LYS A 309 17.71 8.92 -12.13
N SER A 310 19.02 9.01 -11.91
CA SER A 310 19.87 10.02 -12.56
C SER A 310 19.89 9.89 -14.08
N ARG A 311 19.95 8.67 -14.61
CA ARG A 311 19.83 8.40 -16.06
C ARG A 311 18.49 8.86 -16.61
N LEU A 312 17.38 8.47 -15.97
CA LEU A 312 16.01 8.82 -16.39
C LEU A 312 15.76 10.34 -16.38
N ASN A 313 16.26 11.05 -15.37
CA ASN A 313 16.15 12.50 -15.28
C ASN A 313 16.84 13.23 -16.43
N ARG A 314 17.90 12.64 -17.00
CA ARG A 314 18.64 13.19 -18.14
C ARG A 314 17.98 12.89 -19.48
N THR A 315 17.40 11.69 -19.64
CA THR A 315 16.79 11.25 -20.91
C THR A 315 15.37 11.78 -21.11
N LYS A 316 14.62 12.02 -20.02
CA LYS A 316 13.21 12.50 -20.04
C LYS A 316 12.33 11.73 -21.03
N LEU A 317 12.42 10.39 -21.01
CA LEU A 317 11.62 9.55 -21.88
C LEU A 317 10.13 9.67 -21.54
N LEU A 318 9.29 9.71 -22.56
CA LEU A 318 7.83 9.90 -22.42
C LEU A 318 7.12 8.76 -21.67
N ARG A 319 7.74 7.58 -21.60
CA ARG A 319 7.11 6.34 -21.10
C ARG A 319 7.86 5.68 -19.93
N GLY A 320 9.12 6.03 -19.73
CA GLY A 320 9.99 5.45 -18.72
C GLY A 320 9.93 6.20 -17.39
N ASN A 321 9.86 5.47 -16.29
CA ASN A 321 9.95 6.02 -14.95
C ASN A 321 10.40 4.94 -13.96
N LEU A 322 10.99 5.33 -12.84
CA LEU A 322 11.37 4.42 -11.77
C LEU A 322 10.84 4.94 -10.45
N THR A 323 10.08 4.11 -9.76
CA THR A 323 9.66 4.35 -8.38
C THR A 323 10.03 3.19 -7.48
N VAL A 324 10.17 3.46 -6.19
CA VAL A 324 10.60 2.48 -5.19
C VAL A 324 9.74 2.66 -3.95
N GLU A 325 9.25 1.55 -3.40
CA GLU A 325 8.67 1.53 -2.06
C GLU A 325 9.54 0.70 -1.10
N THR A 326 9.42 0.99 0.19
CA THR A 326 9.83 0.08 1.27
C THR A 326 8.63 -0.15 2.21
N CYS A 327 8.82 -0.95 3.26
CA CYS A 327 7.75 -1.33 4.17
C CYS A 327 8.08 -0.96 5.62
N PRO A 328 7.08 -0.65 6.47
CA PRO A 328 7.33 -0.25 7.85
C PRO A 328 8.12 -1.28 8.66
N HIS A 329 7.98 -2.58 8.36
CA HIS A 329 8.77 -3.61 9.03
C HIS A 329 10.28 -3.54 8.76
N TYR A 330 10.71 -3.04 7.60
CA TYR A 330 12.13 -2.79 7.34
C TYR A 330 12.64 -1.50 8.00
N LEU A 331 11.72 -0.64 8.43
CA LEU A 331 12.02 0.64 9.05
C LEU A 331 11.97 0.58 10.57
N ILE A 332 11.14 -0.28 11.16
CA ILE A 332 10.97 -0.36 12.62
C ILE A 332 11.66 -1.59 13.24
N PHE A 333 11.78 -2.70 12.53
CA PHE A 333 12.46 -3.90 13.01
C PHE A 333 13.87 -4.01 12.43
N ASP A 334 14.73 -4.68 13.17
CA ASP A 334 16.10 -5.02 12.78
C ASP A 334 16.41 -6.45 13.22
N LEU A 335 17.32 -7.10 12.51
CA LEU A 335 17.67 -8.51 12.71
C LEU A 335 18.09 -8.80 14.16
N GLU A 336 18.79 -7.87 14.79
CA GLU A 336 19.33 -7.99 16.13
C GLU A 336 18.25 -8.02 17.22
N SER A 337 17.09 -7.39 16.97
CA SER A 337 15.96 -7.33 17.90
C SER A 337 14.86 -8.38 17.64
N LEU A 338 14.94 -9.14 16.55
CA LEU A 338 13.92 -10.15 16.24
C LEU A 338 13.88 -11.28 17.29
N PRO A 339 12.70 -11.59 17.87
CA PRO A 339 12.57 -12.67 18.83
C PRO A 339 12.84 -14.03 18.15
N HIS A 340 13.75 -14.81 18.74
CA HIS A 340 14.10 -16.14 18.21
C HIS A 340 12.85 -16.99 18.00
N GLY A 341 12.65 -17.52 16.78
CA GLY A 341 11.54 -18.40 16.47
C GLY A 341 10.15 -17.75 16.43
N ASP A 342 10.01 -16.43 16.61
CA ASP A 342 8.71 -15.77 16.40
C ASP A 342 8.45 -15.60 14.91
N THR A 343 7.64 -16.49 14.34
CA THR A 343 7.43 -16.58 12.90
C THR A 343 6.57 -15.46 12.33
N ARG A 344 5.97 -14.59 13.17
CA ARG A 344 5.27 -13.38 12.71
C ARG A 344 6.17 -12.42 11.95
N PHE A 345 7.48 -12.44 12.22
CA PHE A 345 8.48 -11.59 11.56
C PHE A 345 9.06 -12.21 10.27
N LYS A 346 8.60 -13.40 9.89
CA LYS A 346 9.07 -14.06 8.66
C LYS A 346 8.51 -13.34 7.43
N CYS A 347 9.38 -12.77 6.61
CA CYS A 347 9.02 -12.19 5.31
C CYS A 347 10.12 -12.39 4.25
N PHE A 348 9.79 -11.98 3.03
CA PHE A 348 10.65 -12.04 1.85
C PHE A 348 10.51 -10.74 1.04
N PRO A 349 11.58 -9.96 0.82
CA PRO A 349 12.93 -10.13 1.35
C PRO A 349 13.00 -10.17 2.90
N PRO A 350 14.08 -10.69 3.50
CA PRO A 350 14.18 -10.74 4.96
C PRO A 350 14.43 -9.35 5.57
N ILE A 351 13.96 -9.13 6.80
CA ILE A 351 14.39 -8.01 7.66
C ILE A 351 15.90 -8.16 7.92
N ARG A 352 16.63 -7.06 7.75
CA ARG A 352 18.09 -6.99 7.80
C ARG A 352 18.60 -6.31 9.08
N GLU A 353 19.91 -6.19 9.18
CA GLU A 353 20.65 -5.60 10.30
C GLU A 353 20.24 -4.14 10.57
N LYS A 354 20.47 -3.68 11.82
CA LYS A 354 20.15 -2.31 12.25
C LYS A 354 20.75 -1.23 11.36
N GLU A 355 21.97 -1.45 10.88
CA GLU A 355 22.66 -0.49 10.02
C GLU A 355 21.95 -0.35 8.66
N ASN A 356 21.48 -1.45 8.09
CA ASN A 356 20.67 -1.43 6.88
C ASN A 356 19.39 -0.59 7.08
N GLN A 357 18.67 -0.81 8.19
CA GLN A 357 17.49 0.00 8.54
C GLN A 357 17.82 1.50 8.60
N ARG A 358 18.93 1.87 9.26
CA ARG A 358 19.37 3.27 9.36
C ARG A 358 19.67 3.88 7.99
N ILE A 359 20.30 3.12 7.10
CA ILE A 359 20.63 3.61 5.76
C ILE A 359 19.38 3.76 4.88
N LEU A 360 18.41 2.83 4.97
CA LEU A 360 17.11 2.98 4.30
C LEU A 360 16.38 4.25 4.73
N TRP A 361 16.42 4.59 6.02
CA TRP A 361 15.90 5.86 6.50
C TRP A 361 16.68 7.06 5.94
N ARG A 362 18.00 7.10 6.16
CA ARG A 362 18.84 8.26 5.85
C ARG A 362 18.94 8.52 4.36
N ARG A 363 19.48 7.57 3.60
CA ARG A 363 19.72 7.70 2.16
C ARG A 363 18.46 7.43 1.34
N GLY A 364 17.63 6.50 1.77
CA GLY A 364 16.41 6.10 1.06
C GLY A 364 15.30 7.14 1.16
N LEU A 365 14.70 7.29 2.34
CA LEU A 365 13.49 8.10 2.55
C LEU A 365 13.76 9.58 2.85
N LEU A 366 14.76 9.89 3.68
CA LEU A 366 15.06 11.28 4.08
C LEU A 366 15.96 12.01 3.07
N GLY A 367 16.67 11.26 2.21
CA GLY A 367 17.56 11.82 1.19
C GLY A 367 18.80 12.52 1.78
N THR A 368 19.19 12.16 3.00
CA THR A 368 20.43 12.67 3.62
C THR A 368 21.61 11.83 3.15
N HIS A 369 22.78 12.47 2.98
CA HIS A 369 24.02 11.82 2.52
C HIS A 369 23.99 11.21 1.11
N ASN A 370 23.30 11.84 0.16
CA ASN A 370 23.54 11.61 -1.27
C ASN A 370 23.95 12.90 -1.99
N ASP A 371 24.63 12.76 -3.12
CA ASP A 371 25.27 13.88 -3.84
C ASP A 371 24.25 14.91 -4.37
N TYR A 372 22.95 14.61 -4.31
CA TYR A 372 21.88 15.37 -4.97
C TYR A 372 20.76 15.85 -4.03
N GLY A 373 20.77 15.50 -2.74
CA GLY A 373 19.72 15.84 -1.78
C GLY A 373 18.32 15.29 -2.13
N SER A 374 18.23 14.21 -2.91
CA SER A 374 16.97 13.66 -3.43
C SER A 374 16.61 12.32 -2.79
N THR A 375 15.33 12.08 -2.47
CA THR A 375 14.87 10.80 -1.93
C THR A 375 14.99 9.67 -2.96
N LEU A 376 15.56 8.53 -2.56
CA LEU A 376 15.73 7.36 -3.43
C LEU A 376 14.54 6.38 -3.31
N ILE A 377 13.91 6.33 -2.15
CA ILE A 377 12.65 5.62 -1.90
C ILE A 377 11.51 6.64 -1.95
N ASP A 378 10.49 6.37 -2.75
CA ASP A 378 9.42 7.34 -3.05
C ASP A 378 8.24 7.20 -2.09
N MET A 379 7.93 5.98 -1.66
CA MET A 379 6.73 5.70 -0.88
C MET A 379 6.89 4.53 0.09
N ILE A 380 5.86 4.33 0.91
CA ILE A 380 5.76 3.22 1.85
C ILE A 380 4.47 2.46 1.55
N ALA A 381 4.54 1.12 1.59
CA ALA A 381 3.39 0.22 1.49
C ALA A 381 3.50 -0.89 2.54
N SER A 382 2.38 -1.53 2.89
CA SER A 382 2.38 -2.48 4.01
C SER A 382 3.05 -3.81 3.69
N ASP A 383 2.94 -4.26 2.43
CA ASP A 383 3.12 -5.66 2.04
C ASP A 383 2.32 -6.61 2.97
N HIS A 384 1.09 -6.20 3.28
CA HIS A 384 0.21 -6.96 4.15
C HIS A 384 -0.10 -8.32 3.53
N SER A 385 0.43 -9.39 4.12
CA SER A 385 0.40 -10.75 3.59
C SER A 385 0.15 -11.78 4.69
N PRO A 386 -1.09 -11.81 5.23
CA PRO A 386 -1.53 -12.77 6.23
C PRO A 386 -1.68 -14.17 5.63
N CYS A 387 -1.49 -15.21 6.44
CA CYS A 387 -1.89 -16.58 6.11
C CYS A 387 -2.61 -17.21 7.30
N THR A 388 -3.12 -18.43 7.14
CA THR A 388 -3.76 -19.15 8.24
C THR A 388 -2.76 -19.49 9.36
N PRO A 389 -3.22 -19.60 10.63
CA PRO A 389 -2.35 -19.85 11.77
C PRO A 389 -1.49 -21.12 11.67
N ASP A 390 -2.01 -22.18 11.02
CA ASP A 390 -1.29 -23.44 10.79
C ASP A 390 -0.09 -23.27 9.87
N LEU A 391 -0.18 -22.39 8.86
CA LEU A 391 0.94 -22.08 7.96
C LEU A 391 1.97 -21.14 8.58
N ARG A 392 1.59 -20.40 9.64
CA ARG A 392 2.53 -19.55 10.37
C ARG A 392 3.49 -20.34 11.26
N LEU A 393 3.17 -21.57 11.66
CA LEU A 393 4.03 -22.41 12.49
C LEU A 393 4.57 -21.71 13.75
N ARG A 394 3.72 -20.92 14.41
CA ARG A 394 4.10 -20.13 15.61
C ARG A 394 4.49 -21.02 16.78
N GLU A 395 3.70 -22.05 17.03
CA GLU A 395 3.94 -23.01 18.13
C GLU A 395 5.22 -23.82 17.90
N ASP A 396 5.50 -24.18 16.63
CA ASP A 396 6.71 -24.90 16.23
C ASP A 396 7.97 -24.03 16.22
N ARG A 397 7.80 -22.70 16.30
CA ARG A 397 8.88 -21.71 16.24
C ARG A 397 9.81 -21.91 15.04
N ASN A 398 9.23 -22.28 13.90
CA ASN A 398 9.95 -22.76 12.73
C ASN A 398 10.02 -21.71 11.61
N VAL A 399 10.93 -20.76 11.76
CA VAL A 399 11.20 -19.69 10.78
C VAL A 399 11.61 -20.24 9.41
N ARG A 400 12.25 -21.41 9.37
CA ARG A 400 12.64 -22.05 8.10
C ARG A 400 11.41 -22.41 7.24
N LYS A 401 10.38 -23.01 7.84
CA LYS A 401 9.21 -23.55 7.12
C LYS A 401 7.98 -22.64 7.14
N ALA A 402 7.90 -21.68 8.06
CA ALA A 402 6.74 -20.81 8.19
C ALA A 402 6.46 -20.05 6.89
N TRP A 403 5.19 -19.89 6.57
CA TRP A 403 4.75 -19.02 5.49
C TRP A 403 5.14 -17.57 5.78
N GLY A 404 5.78 -16.92 4.82
CA GLY A 404 6.29 -15.56 4.97
C GLY A 404 5.29 -14.49 4.53
N GLY A 405 5.39 -13.32 5.15
CA GLY A 405 4.52 -12.16 4.93
C GLY A 405 4.03 -11.61 6.25
N LEU A 406 4.03 -10.28 6.43
CA LEU A 406 3.59 -9.67 7.69
C LEU A 406 2.13 -9.22 7.64
N THR A 407 1.48 -9.26 8.79
CA THR A 407 0.14 -8.70 9.02
C THR A 407 0.28 -7.33 9.65
N GLY A 408 -0.40 -6.29 9.15
CA GLY A 408 -0.21 -4.96 9.73
C GLY A 408 -1.08 -3.78 9.28
N LEU A 409 -2.04 -3.92 8.35
CA LEU A 409 -2.86 -2.79 7.83
C LEU A 409 -3.27 -1.74 8.88
N GLN A 410 -3.80 -2.16 10.02
CA GLN A 410 -4.27 -1.28 11.10
C GLN A 410 -3.14 -0.49 11.81
N TYR A 411 -1.91 -0.98 11.77
CA TYR A 411 -0.79 -0.49 12.59
C TYR A 411 0.29 0.24 11.79
N GLN A 412 0.20 0.28 10.45
CA GLN A 412 1.28 0.78 9.61
C GLN A 412 1.62 2.26 9.83
N LEU A 413 0.60 3.12 9.97
CA LEU A 413 0.82 4.56 10.21
C LEU A 413 1.50 4.82 11.56
N PRO A 414 0.97 4.32 12.70
CA PRO A 414 1.67 4.40 13.99
C PRO A 414 3.07 3.79 13.96
N ALA A 415 3.27 2.63 13.32
CA ALA A 415 4.58 2.00 13.20
C ALA A 415 5.59 2.89 12.44
N THR A 416 5.17 3.43 11.30
CA THR A 416 6.01 4.33 10.49
C THR A 416 6.36 5.61 11.26
N TYR A 417 5.38 6.24 11.90
CA TYR A 417 5.62 7.47 12.68
C TYR A 417 6.52 7.21 13.89
N THR A 418 6.33 6.10 14.60
CA THR A 418 7.18 5.70 15.74
C THR A 418 8.64 5.57 15.32
N SER A 419 8.88 4.87 14.21
CA SER A 419 10.22 4.68 13.68
C SER A 419 10.84 6.00 13.18
N LEU A 420 10.07 6.81 12.44
CA LEU A 420 10.50 8.13 11.99
C LEU A 420 10.90 9.05 13.16
N ASP A 421 10.10 9.07 14.22
CA ASP A 421 10.40 9.85 15.42
C ASP A 421 11.66 9.34 16.14
N SER A 422 11.86 8.02 16.19
CA SER A 422 13.08 7.41 16.77
C SER A 422 14.33 7.81 15.99
N ILE A 423 14.33 7.62 14.66
CA ILE A 423 15.53 7.86 13.85
C ILE A 423 15.94 9.34 13.85
N ILE A 424 14.98 10.28 13.84
CA ILE A 424 15.28 11.71 13.91
C ILE A 424 15.86 12.09 15.27
N LYS A 425 15.46 11.42 16.36
CA LYS A 425 15.98 11.69 17.71
C LYS A 425 17.35 11.06 17.95
N GLU A 426 17.60 9.90 17.37
CA GLU A 426 18.86 9.16 17.51
C GLU A 426 20.00 9.80 16.71
N GLU A 427 19.70 10.35 15.52
CA GLU A 427 20.73 10.85 14.59
C GLU A 427 20.96 12.35 14.78
N HIS A 428 22.09 12.69 15.42
CA HIS A 428 22.53 14.07 15.57
C HIS A 428 22.67 14.76 14.19
N GLY A 429 21.99 15.89 14.02
CA GLY A 429 22.04 16.70 12.78
C GLY A 429 20.84 16.54 11.84
N LEU A 430 19.86 15.68 12.17
CA LEU A 430 18.55 15.67 11.50
C LEU A 430 17.61 16.68 12.17
N GLU A 431 17.40 17.84 11.54
CA GLU A 431 16.50 18.89 12.03
C GLU A 431 15.17 18.90 11.25
N TYR A 432 14.31 17.92 11.52
CA TYR A 432 12.93 17.92 11.02
C TYR A 432 11.97 18.28 12.15
N ASP A 433 11.29 19.41 12.04
CA ASP A 433 10.18 19.75 12.93
C ASP A 433 9.00 18.79 12.75
N GLU A 434 8.05 18.83 13.68
CA GLU A 434 6.89 17.94 13.64
C GLU A 434 6.06 18.08 12.36
N LYS A 435 5.84 19.32 11.91
CA LYS A 435 5.08 19.61 10.69
C LYS A 435 5.71 18.98 9.46
N SER A 436 7.04 19.03 9.36
CA SER A 436 7.81 18.40 8.29
C SER A 436 7.65 16.88 8.32
N ARG A 437 7.69 16.27 9.51
CA ARG A 437 7.46 14.81 9.68
C ARG A 437 6.06 14.39 9.25
N LEU A 438 5.04 15.14 9.66
CA LEU A 438 3.64 14.89 9.29
C LEU A 438 3.44 15.04 7.77
N TYR A 439 4.06 16.05 7.15
CA TYR A 439 4.03 16.23 5.69
C TYR A 439 4.71 15.06 4.97
N MET A 440 5.90 14.63 5.42
CA MET A 440 6.62 13.49 4.84
C MET A 440 5.80 12.20 4.91
N LEU A 441 5.16 11.91 6.05
CA LEU A 441 4.27 10.76 6.19
C LEU A 441 3.11 10.80 5.20
N SER A 442 2.43 11.94 5.08
CA SER A 442 1.35 12.11 4.09
C SER A 442 1.84 11.91 2.67
N LYS A 443 3.07 12.35 2.37
CA LYS A 443 3.68 12.15 1.06
C LYS A 443 3.91 10.66 0.78
N TRP A 444 4.55 9.94 1.70
CA TRP A 444 4.91 8.53 1.52
C TRP A 444 3.72 7.58 1.53
N TRP A 445 2.67 7.88 2.28
CA TRP A 445 1.49 7.01 2.42
C TRP A 445 0.30 7.39 1.56
N SER A 446 0.26 8.61 1.00
CA SER A 446 -0.93 9.08 0.27
C SER A 446 -0.58 9.68 -1.09
N GLU A 447 0.28 10.71 -1.12
CA GLU A 447 0.55 11.44 -2.36
C GLU A 447 1.31 10.57 -3.38
N GLU A 448 2.46 10.01 -3.01
CA GLU A 448 3.30 9.25 -3.94
C GLU A 448 2.67 7.91 -4.37
N PRO A 449 2.05 7.11 -3.47
CA PRO A 449 1.28 5.95 -3.89
C PRO A 449 0.13 6.29 -4.85
N SER A 450 -0.56 7.42 -4.66
CA SER A 450 -1.63 7.85 -5.58
C SER A 450 -1.12 8.19 -6.98
N LYS A 451 0.15 8.58 -7.13
CA LYS A 451 0.79 8.84 -8.43
C LYS A 451 1.19 7.55 -9.15
N LEU A 452 1.50 6.48 -8.41
CA LEU A 452 1.80 5.16 -8.98
C LEU A 452 0.57 4.56 -9.66
N VAL A 453 -0.61 4.69 -9.04
CA VAL A 453 -1.86 4.13 -9.57
C VAL A 453 -2.42 5.03 -10.69
N PRO A 454 -2.53 4.56 -11.94
CA PRO A 454 -2.96 5.40 -13.05
C PRO A 454 -4.28 6.15 -12.80
N GLY A 455 -4.20 7.48 -12.80
CA GLY A 455 -5.34 8.39 -12.66
C GLY A 455 -5.79 8.67 -11.22
N LEU A 456 -5.27 7.96 -10.21
CA LEU A 456 -5.76 8.05 -8.83
C LEU A 456 -5.45 9.40 -8.18
N SER A 457 -4.25 9.94 -8.40
CA SER A 457 -3.81 11.25 -7.90
C SER A 457 -4.66 12.45 -8.35
N ARG A 458 -5.59 12.26 -9.30
CA ARG A 458 -6.54 13.30 -9.72
C ARG A 458 -7.71 13.46 -8.76
N VAL A 459 -7.96 12.46 -7.92
CA VAL A 459 -9.15 12.37 -7.06
C VAL A 459 -8.82 11.92 -5.63
N LYS A 460 -7.64 11.36 -5.36
CA LYS A 460 -7.21 10.91 -4.02
C LYS A 460 -5.75 11.29 -3.74
N GLY A 461 -5.34 11.14 -2.49
CA GLY A 461 -3.95 11.30 -2.04
C GLY A 461 -3.58 12.70 -1.56
N GLN A 462 -4.52 13.66 -1.66
CA GLN A 462 -4.32 15.06 -1.26
C GLN A 462 -5.63 15.71 -0.77
N ILE A 463 -5.52 16.65 0.18
CA ILE A 463 -6.61 17.55 0.59
C ILE A 463 -6.61 18.75 -0.37
N GLU A 464 -7.32 18.60 -1.48
CA GLU A 464 -7.44 19.63 -2.52
C GLU A 464 -8.88 19.70 -3.04
N ILE A 465 -9.27 20.89 -3.53
CA ILE A 465 -10.57 21.11 -4.18
C ILE A 465 -10.74 20.14 -5.35
N GLY A 466 -11.85 19.41 -5.36
CA GLY A 466 -12.18 18.42 -6.39
C GLY A 466 -11.73 16.99 -6.06
N SER A 467 -10.88 16.79 -5.04
CA SER A 467 -10.56 15.46 -4.53
C SER A 467 -11.75 14.84 -3.77
N ASN A 468 -11.85 13.52 -3.79
CA ASN A 468 -12.70 12.81 -2.85
C ASN A 468 -12.29 13.15 -1.41
N ALA A 469 -13.27 13.27 -0.53
CA ALA A 469 -13.05 13.45 0.90
C ALA A 469 -12.66 12.12 1.57
N ASP A 470 -11.60 11.51 1.07
CA ASP A 470 -10.95 10.35 1.67
C ASP A 470 -9.88 10.87 2.62
N LEU A 471 -10.14 10.79 3.93
CA LEU A 471 -9.40 11.53 4.95
C LEU A 471 -9.08 10.64 6.15
N CYS A 472 -7.93 10.86 6.76
CA CYS A 472 -7.50 10.24 8.01
C CYS A 472 -7.31 11.33 9.07
N ALA A 473 -8.09 11.26 10.14
CA ALA A 473 -7.90 12.08 11.33
C ALA A 473 -7.20 11.22 12.38
N TRP A 474 -6.01 11.60 12.80
CA TRP A 474 -5.20 10.81 13.73
C TRP A 474 -4.46 11.70 14.73
N ASN A 475 -4.28 11.21 15.95
CA ASN A 475 -3.53 11.90 16.99
C ASN A 475 -2.12 11.30 17.06
N PRO A 476 -1.05 12.02 16.67
CA PRO A 476 0.34 11.52 16.74
C PRO A 476 0.88 11.37 18.17
N HIS A 477 0.30 12.10 19.12
CA HIS A 477 0.71 12.10 20.53
C HIS A 477 -0.03 11.06 21.38
N TYR A 478 -0.95 10.31 20.78
CA TYR A 478 -1.67 9.27 21.50
C TYR A 478 -0.70 8.17 21.99
N LEU A 479 -0.64 7.99 23.31
CA LEU A 479 0.20 7.00 23.99
C LEU A 479 -0.67 6.25 25.00
N ASN A 480 -1.21 5.09 24.62
CA ASN A 480 -2.11 4.35 25.50
C ASN A 480 -1.96 2.84 25.28
N ARG A 481 -1.29 2.16 26.23
CA ARG A 481 -1.00 0.70 26.25
C ARG A 481 -0.15 0.22 25.04
N PRO A 482 0.39 -1.02 25.05
CA PRO A 482 0.92 -1.58 23.81
C PRO A 482 -0.17 -1.54 22.71
N CYS A 483 0.23 -1.02 21.56
CA CYS A 483 -0.45 -0.84 20.27
C CYS A 483 -1.61 0.15 20.12
N ASN A 484 -2.01 0.93 21.13
CA ASN A 484 -3.03 2.01 21.01
C ASN A 484 -4.44 1.62 20.52
N TYR A 485 -4.72 0.37 20.14
CA TYR A 485 -6.04 -0.11 19.70
C TYR A 485 -6.60 -1.11 20.71
N SER A 486 -7.93 -1.14 20.88
CA SER A 486 -8.57 -2.10 21.79
C SER A 486 -8.94 -3.42 21.10
N GLN A 487 -8.98 -3.40 19.76
CA GLN A 487 -9.28 -4.57 18.92
C GLN A 487 -8.33 -4.66 17.73
N GLU A 488 -7.95 -5.90 17.38
CA GLU A 488 -7.31 -6.21 16.10
C GLU A 488 -8.39 -6.63 15.11
N HIS A 489 -8.49 -5.91 13.98
CA HIS A 489 -9.52 -6.11 12.97
C HIS A 489 -9.08 -7.04 11.82
N HIS A 490 -7.82 -7.46 11.81
CA HIS A 490 -7.33 -8.53 10.93
C HIS A 490 -8.04 -9.85 11.24
N ARG A 491 -8.14 -10.73 10.24
CA ARG A 491 -8.81 -12.03 10.35
C ARG A 491 -8.20 -12.90 11.47
N TRP A 492 -6.87 -12.91 11.57
CA TRP A 492 -6.13 -13.77 12.49
C TRP A 492 -5.55 -12.98 13.65
N LYS A 493 -6.32 -12.86 14.74
CA LYS A 493 -5.91 -12.13 15.94
C LYS A 493 -4.59 -12.66 16.50
N GLY A 494 -3.69 -11.75 16.82
CA GLY A 494 -2.35 -11.99 17.33
C GLY A 494 -1.32 -12.37 16.28
N ASP A 495 -1.66 -12.43 14.99
CA ASP A 495 -0.70 -12.66 13.89
C ASP A 495 0.12 -11.40 13.56
N CYS A 496 -0.44 -10.22 13.83
CA CYS A 496 0.24 -8.96 13.62
C CYS A 496 1.48 -8.82 14.52
N ALA A 497 2.63 -8.47 13.92
CA ALA A 497 3.90 -8.28 14.63
C ALA A 497 3.95 -6.97 15.44
N TYR A 498 3.02 -6.05 15.18
CA TYR A 498 2.99 -4.71 15.77
C TYR A 498 2.11 -4.61 17.04
N THR A 499 1.27 -5.61 17.33
CA THR A 499 0.28 -5.59 18.43
C THR A 499 0.90 -5.46 19.82
N ASP A 500 2.16 -5.88 19.96
CA ASP A 500 2.83 -5.90 21.27
C ASP A 500 3.75 -4.68 21.47
N MET A 501 3.81 -3.77 20.49
CA MET A 501 4.72 -2.62 20.48
C MET A 501 4.13 -1.37 21.12
N ASN A 502 4.97 -0.56 21.76
CA ASN A 502 4.61 0.78 22.21
C ASN A 502 4.69 1.76 21.03
N LEU A 503 3.66 1.77 20.19
CA LEU A 503 3.57 2.66 19.05
C LEU A 503 3.09 4.06 19.46
N LYS A 504 3.55 5.07 18.73
CA LYS A 504 3.09 6.46 18.83
C LYS A 504 1.97 6.71 17.85
N GLY A 505 0.93 7.32 18.38
CA GLY A 505 -0.20 7.82 17.62
C GLY A 505 -1.29 6.78 17.35
N ARG A 506 -2.48 7.29 17.06
CA ARG A 506 -3.70 6.51 16.85
C ARG A 506 -4.60 7.18 15.83
N VAL A 507 -5.19 6.38 14.96
CA VAL A 507 -6.26 6.84 14.06
C VAL A 507 -7.52 7.06 14.88
N MET A 508 -8.04 8.29 14.83
CA MET A 508 -9.23 8.73 15.57
C MET A 508 -10.48 8.64 14.70
N LYS A 509 -10.38 9.00 13.41
CA LYS A 509 -11.47 8.85 12.45
C LYS A 509 -10.93 8.56 11.06
N THR A 510 -11.65 7.76 10.31
CA THR A 510 -11.38 7.55 8.88
C THR A 510 -12.63 7.88 8.09
N TYR A 511 -12.47 8.71 7.07
CA TYR A 511 -13.54 9.11 6.16
C TYR A 511 -13.27 8.56 4.76
N LEU A 512 -14.30 8.00 4.13
CA LEU A 512 -14.29 7.58 2.73
C LEU A 512 -15.41 8.33 2.02
N ARG A 513 -15.05 9.20 1.05
CA ARG A 513 -15.96 10.16 0.43
C ARG A 513 -16.78 10.95 1.47
N GLY A 514 -16.13 11.38 2.55
CA GLY A 514 -16.74 12.17 3.63
C GLY A 514 -17.69 11.39 4.55
N VAL A 515 -17.89 10.09 4.31
CA VAL A 515 -18.63 9.19 5.21
C VAL A 515 -17.65 8.64 6.24
N GLU A 516 -17.96 8.76 7.52
CA GLU A 516 -17.15 8.19 8.61
C GLU A 516 -17.26 6.66 8.56
N VAL A 517 -16.18 6.00 8.17
CA VAL A 517 -16.11 4.52 8.06
C VAL A 517 -15.55 3.87 9.31
N TYR A 518 -14.83 4.61 10.15
CA TYR A 518 -14.26 4.15 11.40
C TYR A 518 -14.23 5.28 12.45
N ASP A 519 -14.68 4.95 13.66
CA ASP A 519 -14.65 5.80 14.86
C ASP A 519 -13.64 5.17 15.85
N GLY A 520 -12.46 5.78 15.96
CA GLY A 520 -11.37 5.31 16.82
C GLY A 520 -11.53 5.68 18.29
N GLU A 521 -12.43 6.60 18.66
CA GLU A 521 -12.77 6.86 20.06
C GLU A 521 -13.58 5.70 20.63
N LYS A 522 -14.56 5.23 19.85
CA LYS A 522 -15.41 4.08 20.20
C LYS A 522 -14.83 2.74 19.75
N ASP A 523 -13.79 2.76 18.94
CA ASP A 523 -13.19 1.59 18.28
C ASP A 523 -14.23 0.73 17.54
N CYS A 524 -15.03 1.40 16.69
CA CYS A 524 -16.14 0.80 15.97
C CYS A 524 -16.29 1.33 14.54
N PHE A 525 -17.21 0.73 13.78
CA PHE A 525 -17.51 1.10 12.40
C PHE A 525 -18.93 1.68 12.34
N PRO A 526 -19.11 3.01 12.22
CA PRO A 526 -20.43 3.66 12.31
C PRO A 526 -21.42 3.23 11.21
N ILE A 527 -20.91 2.72 10.10
CA ILE A 527 -21.70 2.17 9.00
C ILE A 527 -21.85 0.64 9.18
N GLU A 528 -22.99 0.23 9.72
CA GLU A 528 -23.41 -1.17 9.72
C GLU A 528 -24.08 -1.53 8.38
N ASP A 529 -23.88 -2.77 7.92
CA ASP A 529 -24.45 -3.36 6.69
C ASP A 529 -24.23 -2.59 5.37
N GLY A 530 -23.05 -2.78 4.77
CA GLY A 530 -22.83 -2.50 3.34
C GLY A 530 -21.47 -1.89 3.00
N GLY A 531 -20.84 -1.23 3.97
CA GLY A 531 -19.59 -0.50 3.77
C GLY A 531 -19.80 0.75 2.89
N ALA A 532 -18.80 1.64 2.86
CA ALA A 532 -18.81 2.80 1.96
C ALA A 532 -17.89 2.61 0.75
N GLY A 533 -17.08 1.55 0.74
CA GLY A 533 -16.04 1.27 -0.24
C GLY A 533 -16.55 0.64 -1.52
N SER A 534 -15.67 0.59 -2.51
CA SER A 534 -15.99 0.13 -3.86
C SER A 534 -14.77 -0.46 -4.57
N MET A 535 -15.04 -1.30 -5.57
CA MET A 535 -14.00 -1.70 -6.51
C MET A 535 -13.72 -0.58 -7.51
N MET A 536 -12.44 -0.27 -7.69
CA MET A 536 -11.94 0.64 -8.71
C MET A 536 -11.48 -0.16 -9.92
N ILE A 537 -11.74 0.35 -11.12
CA ILE A 537 -11.36 -0.27 -12.39
C ILE A 537 -10.73 0.79 -13.29
N CYS A 538 -9.57 0.46 -13.87
CA CYS A 538 -8.82 1.34 -14.76
C CYS A 538 -9.27 1.20 -16.22
N LYS A 539 -10.31 1.95 -16.62
CA LYS A 539 -10.83 1.96 -18.01
C LYS A 539 -10.18 3.00 -18.91
#